data_AF-A0A2G6PME4-F1
#
_entry.id   AF-A0A2G6PME4-F1
#
_cell.length_a   1.000
_cell.length_b   1.000
_cell.length_c   1.000
_cell.angle_alpha   90.00
_cell.angle_beta   90.00
_cell.angle_gamma   90.00
#
_symmetry.space_group_name_H-M   'P 1'
#
loop_
_entity.id
_entity.type
_entity.pdbx_description
1 polymer ?
#
loop_
_entity_poly.entity_id
_entity_poly.type
_entity_poly.pdbx_seq_one_letter_code
_entity_poly.pdbx_strand_id
1 'polypeptide(L)'
;MYTLTRQEVADELGISTRSIDRYIKSGKLRSKKQGKIVYVNNKDVENLKSSGNNYQEVIVPKKKKMKEEIVIKKNEKDSFGLESVYIDLREQIKEKDELIQKLSLSLGKSEEIIKNSISLIDYKKSQFLLEESKGYLSKEIESLQEEKEVLLKELKYEKSSNVILIIFTVLLFIVAIIIWFVQI
;
A
#
# COMPACT_ATOMS: atom_id res chain seq x y z
N MET A 1 37.35 27.32 22.47
CA MET A 1 36.70 28.52 23.04
C MET A 1 35.20 28.23 23.05
N TYR A 2 34.44 28.69 24.06
CA TYR A 2 32.99 28.41 24.14
C TYR A 2 32.21 29.53 23.46
N THR A 3 32.10 29.46 22.14
CA THR A 3 31.55 30.56 21.33
C THR A 3 30.29 30.18 20.57
N LEU A 4 30.11 28.90 20.23
CA LEU A 4 28.98 28.45 19.42
C LEU A 4 27.78 28.05 20.28
N THR A 5 26.60 28.48 19.87
CA THR A 5 25.33 28.06 20.47
C THR A 5 24.91 26.68 19.96
N ARG A 6 24.01 26.01 20.69
CA ARG A 6 23.47 24.69 20.29
C ARG A 6 22.88 24.67 18.88
N GLN A 7 22.29 25.78 18.45
CA GLN A 7 21.65 25.86 17.13
C GLN A 7 22.68 26.05 16.02
N GLU A 8 23.67 26.92 16.24
CA GLU A 8 24.79 27.09 15.31
C GLU A 8 25.55 25.77 15.11
N VAL A 9 25.82 25.02 16.18
CA VAL A 9 26.46 23.69 16.07
C VAL A 9 25.57 22.67 15.35
N ALA A 10 24.24 22.79 15.46
CA ALA A 10 23.27 21.92 14.78
C ALA A 10 23.37 22.10 13.28
N ASP A 11 23.37 23.36 12.87
CA ASP A 11 23.46 23.76 11.48
C ASP A 11 24.85 23.42 10.90
N GLU A 12 25.92 23.61 11.68
CA GLU A 12 27.29 23.33 11.25
C GLU A 12 27.61 21.84 11.04
N LEU A 13 26.91 20.97 11.79
CA LEU A 13 27.08 19.51 11.74
C LEU A 13 25.97 18.81 10.94
N GLY A 14 24.94 19.54 10.49
CA GLY A 14 23.78 18.97 9.80
C GLY A 14 22.97 17.99 10.66
N ILE A 15 22.91 18.21 11.98
CA ILE A 15 22.20 17.32 12.93
C ILE A 15 21.19 18.10 13.78
N SER A 16 20.20 17.39 14.34
CA SER A 16 19.23 18.04 15.24
C SER A 16 19.87 18.59 16.52
N THR A 17 19.30 19.68 17.06
CA THR A 17 19.68 20.24 18.38
C THR A 17 19.59 19.20 19.51
N ARG A 18 18.66 18.24 19.40
CA ARG A 18 18.52 17.12 20.33
C ARG A 18 19.70 16.14 20.27
N SER A 19 20.27 15.94 19.10
CA SER A 19 21.50 15.14 18.93
C SER A 19 22.68 15.79 19.63
N ILE A 20 22.76 17.13 19.59
CA ILE A 20 23.77 17.91 20.29
C ILE A 20 23.58 17.83 21.80
N ASP A 21 22.35 17.99 22.29
CA ASP A 21 22.04 17.80 23.71
C ASP A 21 22.44 16.38 24.18
N ARG A 22 22.24 15.35 23.35
CA ARG A 22 22.71 13.99 23.63
C ARG A 22 24.23 13.89 23.69
N TYR A 23 24.95 14.53 22.77
CA TYR A 23 26.42 14.54 22.76
C TYR A 23 27.03 15.32 23.92
N ILE A 24 26.36 16.37 24.38
CA ILE A 24 26.70 17.07 25.60
C ILE A 24 26.48 16.15 26.81
N LYS A 25 25.32 15.47 26.89
CA LYS A 25 24.99 14.55 27.99
C LYS A 25 25.94 13.35 28.06
N SER A 26 26.38 12.84 26.92
CA SER A 26 27.33 11.73 26.82
C SER A 26 28.80 12.15 26.99
N GLY A 27 29.08 13.43 27.24
CA GLY A 27 30.43 13.96 27.40
C GLY A 27 31.26 14.06 26.11
N LYS A 28 30.66 13.89 24.92
CA LYS A 28 31.35 13.98 23.62
C LYS A 28 31.63 15.44 23.22
N LEU A 29 30.79 16.36 23.67
CA LEU A 29 30.96 17.80 23.45
C LEU A 29 31.03 18.51 24.80
N ARG A 30 32.10 19.25 25.08
CA ARG A 30 32.16 20.09 26.27
C ARG A 30 31.28 21.31 26.07
N SER A 31 30.48 21.61 27.08
CA SER A 31 29.59 22.78 27.07
C SER A 31 29.76 23.64 28.32
N LYS A 32 29.47 24.92 28.19
CA LYS A 32 29.40 25.89 29.27
C LYS A 32 28.03 26.56 29.21
N LYS A 33 27.30 26.53 30.32
CA LYS A 33 26.00 27.21 30.44
C LYS A 33 26.21 28.62 30.97
N GLN A 34 25.71 29.62 30.26
CA GLN A 34 25.68 31.01 30.71
C GLN A 34 24.24 31.51 30.62
N GLY A 35 23.58 31.66 31.78
CA GLY A 35 22.16 31.94 31.86
C GLY A 35 21.29 30.83 31.26
N LYS A 36 20.45 31.17 30.27
CA LYS A 36 19.58 30.23 29.55
C LYS A 36 20.23 29.63 28.30
N ILE A 37 21.41 30.11 27.89
CA ILE A 37 22.08 29.69 26.67
C ILE A 37 23.21 28.71 27.02
N VAL A 38 23.32 27.64 26.22
CA VAL A 38 24.38 26.64 26.33
C VAL A 38 25.36 26.86 25.17
N TYR A 39 26.61 27.14 25.51
CA TYR A 39 27.69 27.32 24.56
C TYR A 39 28.54 26.05 24.49
N VAL A 40 28.95 25.68 23.29
CA VAL A 40 29.75 24.48 23.00
C VAL A 40 31.17 24.90 22.63
N ASN A 41 32.15 24.05 22.96
CA ASN A 41 33.55 24.31 22.62
C ASN A 41 33.82 24.02 21.13
N ASN A 42 34.30 25.03 20.39
CA ASN A 42 34.57 24.89 18.95
C ASN A 42 35.54 23.75 18.60
N LYS A 43 36.56 23.50 19.43
CA LYS A 43 37.53 22.43 19.17
C LYS A 43 36.88 21.04 19.15
N ASP A 44 35.87 20.85 19.99
CA ASP A 44 35.17 19.56 20.08
C ASP A 44 34.22 19.38 18.88
N VAL A 45 33.67 20.48 18.35
CA VAL A 45 32.84 20.48 17.12
C VAL A 45 33.70 20.18 15.90
N GLU A 46 34.87 20.80 15.78
CA GLU A 46 35.84 20.54 14.71
C GLU A 46 36.35 19.10 14.73
N ASN A 47 36.65 18.56 15.92
CA ASN A 47 37.02 17.15 16.07
C ASN A 47 35.88 16.21 15.64
N LEU A 48 34.63 16.58 15.93
CA LEU A 48 33.47 15.79 15.52
C LEU A 48 33.27 15.82 13.99
N LYS A 49 33.51 16.97 13.35
CA LYS A 49 33.53 17.08 11.88
C LYS A 49 34.65 16.23 11.28
N SER A 50 35.86 16.32 11.84
CA SER A 50 37.03 15.62 11.30
C SER A 50 36.95 14.10 11.52
N SER A 51 36.25 13.64 12.55
CA SER A 51 36.01 12.21 12.82
C SER A 51 34.76 11.67 12.10
N GLY A 52 34.02 12.52 11.38
CA GLY A 52 32.64 12.30 10.98
C GLY A 52 32.39 12.19 9.47
N ASN A 53 33.36 11.76 8.65
CA ASN A 53 33.15 11.48 7.21
C ASN A 53 32.22 10.27 6.94
N ASN A 54 31.21 10.04 7.78
CA ASN A 54 30.05 9.22 7.48
C ASN A 54 28.86 10.16 7.30
N TYR A 55 28.97 11.10 6.36
CA TYR A 55 27.76 11.71 5.81
C TYR A 55 26.98 10.57 5.16
N GLN A 56 25.78 10.30 5.65
CA GLN A 56 24.83 9.49 4.90
C GLN A 56 24.58 10.22 3.59
N GLU A 57 25.20 9.74 2.51
CA GLU A 57 24.92 10.23 1.18
C GLU A 57 23.43 10.00 0.90
N VAL A 58 22.64 11.05 1.00
CA VAL A 58 21.36 11.11 0.29
C VAL A 58 21.75 11.07 -1.18
N ILE A 59 21.52 9.94 -1.83
CA ILE A 59 21.85 9.71 -3.25
C ILE A 59 21.00 10.67 -4.09
N VAL A 60 21.48 11.90 -4.27
CA VAL A 60 21.06 12.78 -5.34
C VAL A 60 22.00 12.47 -6.50
N PRO A 61 21.50 11.96 -7.64
CA PRO A 61 22.37 11.52 -8.72
C PRO A 61 23.04 12.74 -9.35
N LYS A 62 24.33 12.96 -9.06
CA LYS A 62 25.18 13.90 -9.80
C LYS A 62 26.49 13.29 -10.27
N LYS A 63 26.79 13.66 -11.52
CA LYS A 63 27.84 13.16 -12.40
C LYS A 63 29.26 13.49 -11.92
N LYS A 64 30.16 12.59 -12.37
CA LYS A 64 31.58 12.72 -12.74
C LYS A 64 32.66 12.58 -11.65
N LYS A 65 33.61 11.72 -12.03
CA LYS A 65 34.81 11.24 -11.36
C LYS A 65 35.87 12.34 -11.18
N MET A 66 36.62 12.28 -10.09
CA MET A 66 38.02 12.71 -10.05
C MET A 66 38.81 11.71 -9.18
N LYS A 67 39.96 11.27 -9.70
CA LYS A 67 40.90 10.37 -9.02
C LYS A 67 41.70 11.20 -8.01
N GLU A 68 41.75 10.78 -6.76
CA GLU A 68 42.76 11.24 -5.80
C GLU A 68 43.77 10.10 -5.60
N GLU A 69 45.04 10.39 -5.89
CA GLU A 69 46.17 9.51 -5.59
C GLU A 69 46.48 9.60 -4.10
N ILE A 70 46.36 8.48 -3.40
CA ILE A 70 46.73 8.36 -1.99
C ILE A 70 48.20 7.95 -1.92
N VAL A 71 49.05 8.86 -1.43
CA VAL A 71 50.44 8.57 -1.07
C VAL A 71 50.46 7.81 0.26
N ILE A 72 50.76 6.51 0.21
CA ILE A 72 50.87 5.66 1.40
C ILE A 72 52.33 5.62 1.86
N LYS A 73 52.65 6.27 2.99
CA LYS A 73 53.88 6.02 3.74
C LYS A 73 53.74 4.67 4.46
N LYS A 74 54.53 3.68 4.04
CA LYS A 74 54.50 2.31 4.55
C LYS A 74 55.33 2.20 5.84
N ASN A 75 54.67 2.02 6.98
CA ASN A 75 55.29 1.53 8.22
C ASN A 75 55.21 0.00 8.21
N GLU A 76 56.35 -0.67 8.14
CA GLU A 76 56.48 -2.13 7.90
C GLU A 76 56.04 -3.04 9.06
N LYS A 77 55.57 -2.50 10.20
CA LYS A 77 55.23 -3.31 11.39
C LYS A 77 53.73 -3.56 11.61
N ASP A 78 52.84 -2.85 10.92
CA ASP A 78 51.37 -3.01 11.06
C ASP A 78 50.74 -3.92 9.99
N SER A 79 51.54 -4.45 9.05
CA SER A 79 51.04 -5.14 7.85
C SER A 79 50.28 -6.44 8.16
N PHE A 80 50.60 -7.14 9.25
CA PHE A 80 49.98 -8.42 9.60
C PHE A 80 48.55 -8.30 10.13
N GLY A 81 48.23 -7.21 10.86
CA GLY A 81 46.87 -6.96 11.35
C GLY A 81 45.95 -6.34 10.29
N LEU A 82 46.53 -5.58 9.36
CA LEU A 82 45.78 -4.97 8.27
C LEU A 82 45.37 -6.01 7.21
N GLU A 83 46.21 -7.02 6.96
CA GLU A 83 45.93 -8.12 6.03
C GLU A 83 44.70 -8.94 6.48
N SER A 84 44.62 -9.30 7.77
CA SER A 84 43.50 -10.08 8.30
C SER A 84 42.19 -9.28 8.31
N VAL A 85 42.25 -8.00 8.68
CA VAL A 85 41.10 -7.08 8.60
C VAL A 85 40.65 -6.88 7.15
N TYR A 86 41.59 -6.82 6.20
CA TYR A 86 41.25 -6.72 4.77
C TYR A 86 40.57 -7.99 4.25
N ILE A 87 41.04 -9.17 4.66
CA ILE A 87 40.43 -10.45 4.30
C ILE A 87 39.01 -10.56 4.88
N ASP A 88 38.82 -10.22 6.17
CA ASP A 88 37.52 -10.21 6.83
C ASP A 88 36.56 -9.21 6.17
N LEU A 89 37.03 -7.99 5.87
CA LEU A 89 36.24 -6.99 5.13
C LEU A 89 35.83 -7.50 3.74
N ARG A 90 36.74 -8.16 3.03
CA ARG A 90 36.46 -8.73 1.71
C ARG A 90 35.42 -9.85 1.78
N GLU A 91 35.48 -10.68 2.82
CA GLU A 91 34.50 -11.73 3.07
C GLU A 91 33.13 -11.13 3.39
N GLN A 92 33.06 -10.14 4.29
CA GLN A 92 31.82 -9.42 4.58
C GLN A 92 31.23 -8.70 3.37
N ILE A 93 32.06 -8.13 2.50
CA ILE A 93 31.61 -7.51 1.24
C ILE A 93 30.97 -8.59 0.35
N LYS A 94 31.62 -9.74 0.22
CA LYS A 94 31.09 -10.86 -0.57
C LYS A 94 29.76 -11.38 -0.04
N GLU A 95 29.63 -11.54 1.28
CA GLU A 95 28.36 -11.95 1.90
C GLU A 95 27.24 -10.93 1.64
N LYS A 96 27.54 -9.64 1.76
CA LYS A 96 26.58 -8.57 1.46
C LYS A 96 26.18 -8.57 -0.01
N ASP A 97 27.12 -8.76 -0.93
CA ASP A 97 26.84 -8.85 -2.36
C ASP A 97 25.93 -10.05 -2.69
N GLU A 98 26.17 -11.20 -2.07
CA GLU A 98 25.29 -12.37 -2.22
C GLU A 98 23.88 -12.11 -1.66
N LEU A 99 23.78 -11.45 -0.51
CA LEU A 99 22.49 -11.04 0.06
C LEU A 99 21.75 -10.05 -0.84
N ILE A 100 22.46 -9.06 -1.40
CA ILE A 100 21.89 -8.10 -2.34
C ILE A 100 21.38 -8.81 -3.59
N GLN A 101 22.13 -9.77 -4.14
CA GLN A 101 21.68 -10.56 -5.29
C GLN A 101 20.43 -11.38 -4.97
N LYS A 102 20.39 -12.06 -3.81
CA LYS A 102 19.22 -12.82 -3.36
C LYS A 102 17.99 -11.92 -3.18
N LEU A 103 18.15 -10.77 -2.53
CA LEU A 103 17.08 -9.79 -2.33
C LEU A 103 16.60 -9.22 -3.67
N SER A 104 17.52 -8.91 -4.60
CA SER A 104 17.19 -8.40 -5.93
C SER A 104 16.40 -9.42 -6.74
N LEU A 105 16.79 -10.70 -6.69
CA LEU A 105 16.07 -11.78 -7.35
C LEU A 105 14.66 -11.94 -6.74
N SER A 106 14.56 -11.93 -5.41
CA SER A 106 13.28 -12.03 -4.70
C SER A 106 12.36 -10.85 -4.99
N LEU A 107 12.92 -9.64 -5.08
CA LEU A 107 12.19 -8.43 -5.45
C LEU A 107 11.68 -8.53 -6.88
N GLY A 108 12.53 -8.92 -7.85
CA GLY A 108 12.11 -9.12 -9.23
C GLY A 108 10.97 -10.14 -9.37
N LYS A 109 11.06 -11.27 -8.66
CA LYS A 109 9.97 -12.26 -8.59
C LYS A 109 8.69 -11.68 -7.99
N SER A 110 8.81 -10.91 -6.91
CA SER A 110 7.66 -10.28 -6.26
C SER A 110 7.01 -9.23 -7.16
N GLU A 111 7.81 -8.43 -7.87
CA GLU A 111 7.32 -7.46 -8.86
C GLU A 111 6.64 -8.13 -10.03
N GLU A 112 7.18 -9.25 -10.54
CA GLU A 112 6.56 -10.03 -11.60
C GLU A 112 5.21 -10.62 -11.15
N ILE A 113 5.16 -11.19 -9.94
CA ILE A 113 3.92 -11.67 -9.32
C ILE A 113 2.91 -10.52 -9.20
N ILE A 114 3.34 -9.34 -8.73
CA ILE A 114 2.46 -8.17 -8.61
C ILE A 114 1.95 -7.73 -9.98
N LYS A 115 2.80 -7.68 -11.02
CA LYS A 115 2.41 -7.30 -12.39
C LYS A 115 1.44 -8.29 -13.03
N ASN A 116 1.63 -9.58 -12.78
CA ASN A 116 0.76 -10.64 -13.31
C ASN A 116 -0.48 -10.90 -12.43
N SER A 117 -0.50 -10.39 -11.20
CA SER A 117 -1.68 -10.40 -10.35
C SER A 117 -2.58 -9.21 -10.64
N ILE A 118 -3.89 -9.41 -10.54
CA ILE A 118 -4.84 -8.30 -10.57
C ILE A 118 -4.69 -7.55 -9.24
N SER A 119 -4.59 -6.23 -9.30
CA SER A 119 -4.53 -5.42 -8.07
C SER A 119 -5.75 -5.71 -7.20
N LEU A 120 -5.60 -5.70 -5.87
CA LEU A 120 -6.73 -5.96 -4.97
C LEU A 120 -7.89 -4.98 -5.22
N ILE A 121 -7.57 -3.77 -5.68
CA ILE A 121 -8.54 -2.73 -6.04
C ILE A 121 -9.33 -3.14 -7.29
N ASP A 122 -8.66 -3.57 -8.34
CA ASP A 122 -9.31 -4.01 -9.59
C ASP A 122 -10.12 -5.28 -9.38
N TYR A 123 -9.62 -6.22 -8.57
CA TYR A 123 -10.37 -7.40 -8.16
C TYR A 123 -11.63 -7.04 -7.38
N LYS A 124 -11.53 -6.12 -6.40
CA LYS A 124 -12.71 -5.64 -5.66
C LYS A 124 -13.69 -4.93 -6.59
N LYS A 125 -13.21 -4.14 -7.54
CA LYS A 125 -14.05 -3.46 -8.53
C LYS A 125 -14.77 -4.46 -9.43
N SER A 126 -14.09 -5.49 -9.92
CA SER A 126 -14.72 -6.52 -10.76
C SER A 126 -15.72 -7.36 -9.97
N GLN A 127 -15.42 -7.72 -8.72
CA GLN A 127 -16.38 -8.39 -7.83
C GLN A 127 -17.61 -7.53 -7.56
N PHE A 128 -17.43 -6.23 -7.27
CA PHE A 128 -18.54 -5.31 -7.07
C PHE A 128 -19.43 -5.20 -8.31
N LEU A 129 -18.85 -5.05 -9.51
CA LEU A 129 -19.61 -5.02 -10.77
C LEU A 129 -20.36 -6.35 -11.01
N LEU A 130 -19.76 -7.47 -10.63
CA LEU A 130 -20.38 -8.78 -10.75
C LEU A 130 -21.55 -8.96 -9.76
N GLU A 131 -21.39 -8.48 -8.54
CA GLU A 131 -22.42 -8.51 -7.51
C GLU A 131 -23.58 -7.56 -7.85
N GLU A 132 -23.27 -6.37 -8.34
CA GLU A 132 -24.23 -5.39 -8.84
C GLU A 132 -25.03 -5.97 -10.02
N SER A 133 -24.37 -6.54 -11.03
CA SER A 133 -25.07 -7.17 -12.17
C SER A 133 -25.94 -8.35 -11.77
N LYS A 134 -25.47 -9.21 -10.85
CA LYS A 134 -26.30 -10.28 -10.27
C LYS A 134 -27.53 -9.73 -9.55
N GLY A 135 -27.38 -8.64 -8.79
CA GLY A 135 -28.48 -7.98 -8.10
C GLY A 135 -29.51 -7.36 -9.05
N TYR A 136 -29.07 -6.78 -10.17
CA TYR A 136 -29.98 -6.30 -11.22
C TYR A 136 -30.73 -7.46 -11.88
N LEU A 137 -30.01 -8.52 -12.27
CA LEU A 137 -30.63 -9.72 -12.87
C LEU A 137 -31.62 -10.39 -11.93
N SER A 138 -31.32 -10.49 -10.64
CA SER A 138 -32.26 -11.08 -9.68
C SER A 138 -33.54 -10.25 -9.53
N LYS A 139 -33.42 -8.91 -9.51
CA LYS A 139 -34.58 -8.02 -9.47
C LYS A 139 -35.43 -8.13 -10.73
N GLU A 140 -34.79 -8.21 -11.90
CA GLU A 140 -35.50 -8.35 -13.18
C GLU A 140 -36.20 -9.72 -13.27
N ILE A 141 -35.58 -10.79 -12.77
CA ILE A 141 -36.22 -12.10 -12.65
C ILE A 141 -37.42 -12.03 -11.71
N GLU A 142 -37.29 -11.35 -10.57
CA GLU A 142 -38.38 -11.20 -9.60
C GLU A 142 -39.55 -10.41 -10.20
N SER A 143 -39.28 -9.29 -10.89
CA SER A 143 -40.33 -8.52 -11.57
C SER A 143 -40.99 -9.31 -12.69
N LEU A 144 -40.24 -10.07 -13.48
CA LEU A 144 -40.80 -10.95 -14.52
C LEU A 144 -41.65 -12.08 -13.93
N GLN A 145 -41.26 -12.63 -12.77
CA GLN A 145 -42.07 -13.61 -12.05
C GLN A 145 -43.37 -12.99 -11.53
N GLU A 146 -43.31 -11.78 -10.98
CA GLU A 146 -44.48 -11.04 -10.51
C GLU A 146 -45.45 -10.75 -11.66
N GLU A 147 -44.96 -10.20 -12.78
CA GLU A 147 -45.76 -9.97 -13.99
C GLU A 147 -46.42 -11.25 -14.51
N LYS A 148 -45.68 -12.37 -14.52
CA LYS A 148 -46.22 -13.66 -14.91
C LYS A 148 -47.34 -14.12 -13.99
N GLU A 149 -47.20 -13.97 -12.67
CA GLU A 149 -48.24 -14.32 -11.70
C GLU A 149 -49.49 -13.45 -11.86
N VAL A 150 -49.32 -12.14 -12.12
CA VAL A 150 -50.41 -11.21 -12.41
C VAL A 150 -51.16 -11.66 -13.67
N LEU A 151 -50.45 -11.89 -14.78
CA LEU A 151 -51.05 -12.35 -16.04
C LEU A 151 -51.74 -13.71 -15.90
N LEU A 152 -51.17 -14.64 -15.12
CA LEU A 152 -51.82 -15.93 -14.85
C LEU A 152 -53.11 -15.76 -14.04
N LYS A 153 -53.15 -14.80 -13.11
CA LYS A 153 -54.34 -14.49 -12.32
C LYS A 153 -55.42 -13.85 -13.18
N GLU A 154 -55.07 -12.90 -14.04
CA GLU A 154 -55.98 -12.28 -15.00
C GLU A 154 -56.55 -13.32 -15.97
N LEU A 155 -55.70 -14.17 -16.54
CA LEU A 155 -56.12 -15.24 -17.45
C LEU A 155 -57.03 -16.27 -16.75
N LYS A 156 -56.74 -16.64 -15.50
CA LYS A 156 -57.62 -17.50 -14.70
C LYS A 156 -58.98 -16.83 -14.44
N TYR A 157 -58.99 -15.55 -14.12
CA TYR A 157 -60.22 -14.79 -13.92
C TYR A 157 -61.06 -14.75 -15.20
N GLU A 158 -60.46 -14.39 -16.34
CA GLU A 158 -61.13 -14.40 -17.65
C GLU A 158 -61.67 -15.78 -18.03
N LYS A 159 -60.87 -16.85 -17.85
CA LYS A 159 -61.35 -18.23 -18.10
C LYS A 159 -62.52 -18.59 -17.20
N SER A 160 -62.47 -18.29 -15.91
CA SER A 160 -63.56 -18.58 -14.98
C SER A 160 -64.83 -17.78 -15.32
N SER A 161 -64.68 -16.52 -15.74
CA SER A 161 -65.78 -15.67 -16.19
C SER A 161 -66.40 -16.18 -17.50
N ASN A 162 -65.59 -16.64 -18.45
CA ASN A 162 -66.11 -17.21 -19.69
C ASN A 162 -66.83 -18.54 -19.42
N VAL A 163 -66.31 -19.37 -18.51
CA VAL A 163 -66.99 -20.62 -18.11
C VAL A 163 -68.33 -20.32 -17.42
N ILE A 164 -68.39 -19.34 -16.51
CA ILE A 164 -69.67 -18.99 -15.84
C ILE A 164 -70.70 -18.47 -16.86
N LEU A 165 -70.27 -17.67 -17.84
CA LEU A 165 -71.14 -17.17 -18.91
C LEU A 165 -71.65 -18.31 -19.83
N ILE A 166 -70.80 -19.29 -20.15
CA ILE A 166 -71.22 -20.47 -20.92
C ILE A 166 -72.26 -21.28 -20.14
N ILE A 167 -72.06 -21.52 -18.85
CA ILE A 167 -73.03 -22.26 -18.02
C ILE A 167 -74.37 -21.51 -17.94
N PHE A 168 -74.33 -20.19 -17.75
CA PHE A 168 -75.53 -19.36 -17.69
C PHE A 168 -76.33 -19.37 -19.00
N THR A 169 -75.65 -19.30 -20.15
CA THR A 169 -76.31 -19.36 -21.46
C THR A 169 -76.95 -20.73 -21.73
N VAL A 170 -76.28 -21.83 -21.35
CA VAL A 170 -76.87 -23.19 -21.45
C VAL A 170 -78.11 -23.32 -20.55
N LEU A 171 -78.06 -22.80 -19.33
CA LEU A 171 -79.19 -22.87 -18.39
C LEU A 171 -80.41 -22.10 -18.92
N LEU A 172 -80.22 -20.91 -19.50
CA LEU A 172 -81.30 -20.17 -20.17
C LEU A 172 -81.88 -20.95 -21.35
N PHE A 173 -81.05 -21.66 -22.11
CA PHE A 173 -81.50 -22.48 -23.24
C PHE A 173 -82.41 -23.64 -22.79
N ILE A 174 -82.06 -24.31 -21.69
CA ILE A 174 -82.88 -25.38 -21.11
C ILE A 174 -84.24 -24.84 -20.69
N VAL A 175 -84.29 -23.69 -20.02
CA VAL A 175 -85.55 -23.04 -19.61
C VAL A 175 -86.40 -22.68 -20.84
N ALA A 176 -85.79 -22.16 -21.90
CA ALA A 176 -86.50 -21.85 -23.15
C ALA A 176 -87.10 -23.10 -23.79
N ILE A 177 -86.38 -24.22 -23.81
CA ILE A 177 -86.89 -25.51 -24.32
C ILE A 177 -88.10 -25.99 -23.49
N ILE A 178 -88.02 -25.91 -22.15
CA ILE A 178 -89.12 -26.31 -21.27
C ILE A 178 -90.36 -25.44 -21.52
N ILE A 179 -90.20 -24.12 -21.61
CA ILE A 179 -91.30 -23.20 -21.90
C ILE A 179 -91.94 -23.53 -23.25
N TRP A 180 -91.11 -23.79 -24.26
CA TRP A 180 -91.61 -24.15 -25.59
C TRP A 180 -92.41 -25.47 -25.56
N PHE A 181 -91.95 -26.47 -24.79
CA PHE A 181 -92.65 -27.75 -24.65
C PHE A 181 -93.94 -27.66 -23.81
N VAL A 182 -94.02 -26.72 -22.87
CA VAL A 182 -95.26 -26.48 -22.08
C VAL A 182 -96.31 -25.72 -22.89
N GLN A 183 -95.88 -24.91 -23.85
CA GLN A 183 -96.76 -24.04 -24.65
C GLN A 183 -97.25 -24.70 -25.95
N ILE A 184 -96.65 -25.82 -26.37
CA ILE A 184 -97.07 -26.66 -27.50
C ILE A 184 -98.08 -27.72 -27.06
#